data_AF-A0A1I0P485-F1
#
_entry.id   AF-A0A1I0P485-F1
#
_cell.length_a   1.000
_cell.length_b   1.000
_cell.length_c   1.000
_cell.angle_alpha   90.00
_cell.angle_beta   90.00
_cell.angle_gamma   90.00
#
_symmetry.space_group_name_H-M   'P 1'
#
loop_
_entity.id
_entity.type
_entity.pdbx_description
1 polymer ?
#
loop_
_entity_poly.entity_id
_entity_poly.type
_entity_poly.pdbx_seq_one_letter_code
_entity_poly.pdbx_strand_id
1 'polypeptide(L)'
;MNKIDLTKYSPPQTYLLLNPKDYSIKECFKYCVMDLILKKVLSIELVENYSESLNTSFTYKYIKKGKHFNSYETNLYETHFTSVFTDETDQIQARYFAKAVMESSLKRISNLRNDILKTEPIVNRLNPSWAFWWNRNLKLDSTGKKQANSIRQILNTIESEIQHLASTDKEKALSKLKSLGNNFLLIPGFDQNMLEDFETLFKEIDKDSARSDGYGIGCSYWIGCDTGNTLDFSDFADVGCSSGCSSGCGGGCSGCSGCGGCS
;
A
#
# COMPACT_ATOMS: atom_id res chain seq x y z
N MET A 1 -8.65 -21.93 20.88
CA MET A 1 -7.75 -21.43 19.81
C MET A 1 -7.07 -20.18 20.34
N ASN A 2 -5.74 -20.07 20.26
CA ASN A 2 -5.06 -18.82 20.60
C ASN A 2 -5.52 -17.74 19.62
N LYS A 3 -6.10 -16.66 20.15
CA LYS A 3 -6.57 -15.52 19.36
C LYS A 3 -5.35 -14.85 18.74
N ILE A 4 -5.29 -14.76 17.41
CA ILE A 4 -4.24 -14.03 16.71
C ILE A 4 -4.49 -12.54 16.93
N ASP A 5 -3.45 -11.85 17.37
CA ASP A 5 -3.43 -10.40 17.49
C ASP A 5 -2.88 -9.82 16.19
N LEU A 6 -3.77 -9.26 15.37
CA LEU A 6 -3.43 -8.68 14.08
C LEU A 6 -2.64 -7.38 14.21
N THR A 7 -2.72 -6.68 15.34
CA THR A 7 -1.97 -5.43 15.57
C THR A 7 -0.45 -5.62 15.58
N LYS A 8 0.02 -6.86 15.75
CA LYS A 8 1.44 -7.23 15.71
C LYS A 8 2.00 -7.38 14.30
N TYR A 9 1.15 -7.35 13.28
CA TYR A 9 1.54 -7.48 11.88
C TYR A 9 1.29 -6.14 11.19
N SER A 10 2.21 -5.71 10.33
CA SER A 10 1.93 -4.61 9.42
C SER A 10 1.08 -5.08 8.24
N PRO A 11 0.34 -4.18 7.57
CA PRO A 11 -0.40 -4.50 6.36
C PRO A 11 0.42 -5.24 5.28
N PRO A 12 1.65 -4.81 4.90
CA PRO A 12 2.43 -5.55 3.90
C PRO A 12 2.86 -6.95 4.38
N GLN A 13 3.11 -7.11 5.67
CA GLN A 13 3.38 -8.42 6.28
C GLN A 13 2.16 -9.35 6.17
N THR A 14 0.99 -8.87 6.60
CA THR A 14 -0.26 -9.63 6.54
C THR A 14 -0.64 -9.97 5.09
N TYR A 15 -0.47 -9.03 4.16
CA TYR A 15 -0.66 -9.26 2.73
C TYR A 15 0.19 -10.43 2.21
N LEU A 16 1.48 -10.46 2.58
CA LEU A 16 2.41 -11.51 2.17
C LEU A 16 2.03 -12.89 2.74
N LEU A 17 1.53 -12.95 3.97
CA LEU A 17 1.02 -14.18 4.58
C LEU A 17 -0.26 -14.68 3.90
N LEU A 18 -1.14 -13.76 3.48
CA LEU A 18 -2.39 -14.12 2.81
C LEU A 18 -2.17 -14.54 1.35
N ASN A 19 -1.17 -13.97 0.69
CA ASN A 19 -0.89 -14.14 -0.74
C ASN A 19 0.57 -14.60 -1.01
N PRO A 20 1.02 -15.73 -0.44
CA PRO A 20 2.42 -16.14 -0.53
C PRO A 20 2.84 -16.53 -1.96
N LYS A 21 1.91 -17.06 -2.77
CA LYS A 21 2.15 -17.47 -4.16
C LYS A 21 1.87 -16.35 -5.15
N ASP A 22 0.78 -15.63 -4.94
CA ASP A 22 0.28 -14.58 -5.84
C ASP A 22 0.73 -13.18 -5.37
N TYR A 23 1.95 -13.11 -4.82
CA TYR A 23 2.50 -11.87 -4.31
C TYR A 23 2.67 -10.84 -5.43
N SER A 24 1.97 -9.71 -5.30
CA SER A 24 2.14 -8.54 -6.16
C SER A 24 3.01 -7.51 -5.45
N ILE A 25 4.12 -7.12 -6.08
CA ILE A 25 4.97 -6.03 -5.57
C ILE A 25 4.21 -4.71 -5.52
N LYS A 26 3.29 -4.49 -6.47
CA LYS A 26 2.45 -3.30 -6.56
C LYS A 26 1.49 -3.20 -5.36
N GLU A 27 0.80 -4.30 -5.03
CA GLU A 27 -0.08 -4.31 -3.85
C GLU A 27 0.72 -4.19 -2.55
N CYS A 28 1.87 -4.85 -2.47
CA CYS A 28 2.73 -4.71 -1.31
C CYS A 28 3.22 -3.26 -1.13
N PHE A 29 3.63 -2.61 -2.22
CA PHE A 29 4.01 -1.19 -2.22
C PHE A 29 2.87 -0.32 -1.70
N LYS A 30 1.66 -0.51 -2.24
CA LYS A 30 0.45 0.18 -1.79
C LYS A 30 0.26 0.05 -0.27
N TYR A 31 0.30 -1.18 0.26
CA TYR A 31 0.12 -1.41 1.69
C TYR A 31 1.23 -0.79 2.54
N CYS A 32 2.49 -0.80 2.09
CA CYS A 32 3.58 -0.11 2.79
C CYS A 32 3.33 1.40 2.88
N VAL A 33 2.98 2.05 1.75
CA VAL A 33 2.77 3.50 1.73
C VAL A 33 1.57 3.88 2.59
N MET A 34 0.46 3.17 2.45
CA MET A 34 -0.74 3.42 3.25
C MET A 34 -0.48 3.25 4.74
N ASP A 35 0.24 2.20 5.14
CA ASP A 35 0.64 1.98 6.53
C ASP A 35 1.49 3.14 7.08
N LEU A 36 2.49 3.61 6.30
CA LEU A 36 3.33 4.74 6.69
C LEU A 36 2.55 6.06 6.79
N ILE A 37 1.52 6.26 5.96
CA ILE A 37 0.64 7.43 6.04
C ILE A 37 -0.25 7.37 7.28
N LEU A 38 -0.84 6.21 7.57
CA LEU A 38 -1.65 6.00 8.79
C LEU A 38 -0.81 6.21 10.06
N LYS A 39 0.47 5.80 10.03
CA LYS A 39 1.45 6.06 11.10
C LYS A 39 1.91 7.53 11.17
N LYS A 40 1.46 8.38 10.25
CA LYS A 40 1.85 9.80 10.08
C LYS A 40 3.36 9.97 9.83
N VAL A 41 4.01 8.95 9.29
CA VAL A 41 5.41 8.99 8.84
C VAL A 41 5.47 9.69 7.49
N LEU A 42 4.57 9.34 6.58
CA LEU A 42 4.39 10.05 5.32
C LEU A 42 3.07 10.84 5.35
N SER A 43 2.95 11.86 4.51
CA SER A 43 1.71 12.57 4.25
C SER A 43 1.55 12.85 2.76
N ILE A 44 0.37 13.29 2.37
CA ILE A 44 0.06 13.66 0.98
C ILE A 44 -0.33 15.12 0.96
N GLU A 45 0.12 15.80 -0.07
CA GLU A 45 -0.35 17.13 -0.41
C GLU A 45 -0.87 17.13 -1.84
N LEU A 46 -2.03 17.75 -2.03
CA LEU A 46 -2.62 18.01 -3.33
C LEU A 46 -2.28 19.45 -3.71
N VAL A 47 -1.69 19.63 -4.89
CA VAL A 47 -1.31 20.94 -5.41
C VAL A 47 -2.05 21.15 -6.72
N GLU A 48 -3.00 22.07 -6.71
CA GLU A 48 -3.71 22.51 -7.92
C GLU A 48 -2.82 23.47 -8.71
N ASN A 49 -2.60 23.15 -9.98
CA ASN A 49 -1.86 23.97 -10.92
C ASN A 49 -2.74 24.31 -12.11
N TYR A 50 -2.87 25.60 -12.41
CA TYR A 50 -3.57 26.06 -13.60
C TYR A 50 -2.62 26.17 -14.77
N SER A 51 -2.99 25.59 -15.91
CA SER A 51 -2.24 25.70 -17.16
C SER A 51 -2.94 26.67 -18.09
N GLU A 52 -2.45 27.89 -18.20
CA GLU A 52 -3.00 28.91 -19.10
C GLU A 52 -3.06 28.43 -20.56
N SER A 53 -2.04 27.70 -21.01
CA SER A 53 -1.95 27.15 -22.37
C SER A 53 -3.01 26.11 -22.70
N LEU A 54 -3.52 25.40 -21.69
CA LEU A 54 -4.51 24.33 -21.85
C LEU A 54 -5.89 24.75 -21.33
N ASN A 55 -6.00 25.98 -20.79
CA ASN A 55 -7.20 26.53 -20.17
C ASN A 55 -7.86 25.53 -19.19
N THR A 56 -7.04 24.84 -18.40
CA THR A 56 -7.49 23.77 -17.50
C THR A 56 -6.62 23.68 -16.26
N SER A 57 -7.17 23.17 -15.16
CA SER A 57 -6.46 22.88 -13.92
C SER A 57 -6.05 21.41 -13.85
N PHE A 58 -4.88 21.16 -13.26
CA PHE A 58 -4.35 19.85 -12.95
C PHE A 58 -4.07 19.76 -11.46
N THR A 59 -4.48 18.68 -10.82
CA THR A 59 -4.15 18.42 -9.42
C THR A 59 -2.99 17.44 -9.37
N TYR A 60 -1.83 17.92 -8.92
CA TYR A 60 -0.67 17.07 -8.67
C TYR A 60 -0.65 16.57 -7.24
N LYS A 61 -0.10 15.37 -7.07
CA LYS A 61 0.01 14.71 -5.78
C LYS A 61 1.46 14.64 -5.37
N TYR A 62 1.74 15.06 -4.16
CA TYR A 62 3.05 15.02 -3.55
C TYR A 62 3.02 14.18 -2.29
N ILE A 63 4.03 13.33 -2.13
CA ILE A 63 4.29 12.62 -0.88
C ILE A 63 5.30 13.45 -0.10
N LYS A 64 5.00 13.75 1.16
CA LYS A 64 5.83 14.57 2.03
C LYS A 64 6.27 13.79 3.26
N LYS A 65 7.32 14.30 3.91
CA LYS A 65 7.66 13.92 5.28
C LYS A 65 6.46 14.27 6.20
N GLY A 66 5.94 13.27 6.89
CA GLY A 66 4.87 13.43 7.88
C GLY A 66 5.39 13.86 9.24
N LYS A 67 4.48 14.08 10.19
CA LYS A 67 4.76 14.55 11.55
C LYS A 67 5.76 13.67 12.30
N HIS A 68 5.72 12.36 12.07
CA HIS A 68 6.58 11.39 12.74
C HIS A 68 7.81 11.00 11.90
N PHE A 69 8.03 11.60 10.73
CA PHE A 69 9.08 11.14 9.81
C PHE A 69 10.46 11.06 10.46
N ASN A 70 10.87 12.10 11.18
CA ASN A 70 12.21 12.18 11.79
C ASN A 70 12.34 11.40 13.11
N SER A 71 11.22 11.08 13.77
CA SER A 71 11.22 10.39 15.08
C SER A 71 10.80 8.93 14.99
N TYR A 72 10.34 8.46 13.83
CA TYR A 72 9.87 7.11 13.62
C TYR A 72 11.03 6.16 13.29
N GLU A 73 11.15 5.09 14.07
CA GLU A 73 12.09 4.01 13.80
C GLU A 73 11.53 3.10 12.71
N THR A 74 12.13 3.14 11.52
CA THR A 74 11.66 2.38 10.36
C THR A 74 12.06 0.91 10.43
N ASN A 75 11.14 0.03 10.04
CA ASN A 75 11.51 -1.35 9.71
C ASN A 75 12.43 -1.41 8.47
N LEU A 76 13.11 -2.54 8.29
CA LEU A 76 14.00 -2.78 7.14
C LEU A 76 13.32 -2.46 5.81
N TYR A 77 12.10 -2.96 5.60
CA TYR A 77 11.37 -2.74 4.36
C TYR A 77 10.79 -1.33 4.22
N GLU A 78 10.56 -0.62 5.32
CA GLU A 78 10.05 0.76 5.33
C GLU A 78 11.14 1.75 4.91
N THR A 79 12.41 1.38 5.11
CA THR A 79 13.57 2.19 4.71
C THR A 79 13.59 2.48 3.20
N HIS A 80 13.08 1.56 2.37
CA HIS A 80 12.93 1.80 0.92
C HIS A 80 12.09 3.03 0.60
N PHE A 81 11.12 3.36 1.46
CA PHE A 81 10.18 4.45 1.27
C PHE A 81 10.66 5.76 1.91
N THR A 82 11.32 5.69 3.06
CA THR A 82 11.79 6.89 3.75
C THR A 82 13.12 7.39 3.20
N SER A 83 14.01 6.51 2.73
CA SER A 83 15.33 6.89 2.21
C SER A 83 15.33 7.68 0.90
N VAL A 84 14.20 7.74 0.20
CA VAL A 84 14.06 8.57 -1.01
C VAL A 84 13.99 10.06 -0.71
N PHE A 85 13.71 10.44 0.54
CA PHE A 85 13.77 11.83 0.98
C PHE A 85 15.17 12.16 1.46
N THR A 86 15.78 13.17 0.84
CA THR A 86 17.03 13.78 1.32
C THR A 86 16.74 14.89 2.34
N ASP A 87 17.78 15.42 2.98
CA ASP A 87 17.64 16.58 3.88
C ASP A 87 17.05 17.81 3.18
N GLU A 88 17.31 17.96 1.88
CA GLU A 88 16.82 19.07 1.05
C GLU A 88 15.45 18.78 0.40
N THR A 89 14.98 17.54 0.43
CA THR A 89 13.74 17.13 -0.24
C THR A 89 12.67 16.77 0.79
N ASP A 90 11.75 17.70 1.04
CA ASP A 90 10.61 17.46 1.94
C ASP A 90 9.37 16.94 1.24
N GLN A 91 9.33 17.01 -0.09
CA GLN A 91 8.21 16.54 -0.90
C GLN A 91 8.65 16.01 -2.26
N ILE A 92 7.98 14.95 -2.72
CA ILE A 92 8.25 14.30 -4.01
C ILE A 92 6.92 14.01 -4.68
N GLN A 93 6.78 14.35 -5.97
CA GLN A 93 5.56 14.02 -6.71
C GLN A 93 5.34 12.50 -6.70
N ALA A 94 4.11 12.04 -6.44
CA ALA A 94 3.80 10.65 -6.15
C ALA A 94 4.32 9.65 -7.20
N ARG A 95 4.23 10.00 -8.50
CA ARG A 95 4.80 9.20 -9.59
C ARG A 95 6.32 9.00 -9.49
N TYR A 96 7.06 10.06 -9.13
CA TYR A 96 8.52 10.01 -8.98
C TYR A 96 8.94 9.34 -7.68
N PHE A 97 8.15 9.53 -6.62
CA PHE A 97 8.32 8.80 -5.37
C PHE A 97 8.26 7.29 -5.62
N ALA A 98 7.19 6.79 -6.25
CA ALA A 98 7.09 5.36 -6.51
C ALA A 98 8.18 4.85 -7.45
N LYS A 99 8.55 5.63 -8.47
CA LYS A 99 9.67 5.27 -9.34
C LYS A 99 10.96 5.12 -8.54
N ALA A 100 11.32 6.09 -7.70
CA ALA A 100 12.54 6.06 -6.90
C ALA A 100 12.55 4.88 -5.90
N VAL A 101 11.43 4.61 -5.24
CA VAL A 101 11.29 3.47 -4.33
C VAL A 101 11.36 2.14 -5.08
N MET A 102 10.73 2.02 -6.25
CA MET A 102 10.80 0.80 -7.06
C MET A 102 12.21 0.55 -7.58
N GLU A 103 12.90 1.58 -8.06
CA GLU A 103 14.29 1.47 -8.51
C GLU A 103 15.26 1.06 -7.38
N SER A 104 15.04 1.55 -6.16
CA SER A 104 15.81 1.11 -4.99
C SER A 104 15.43 -0.32 -4.53
N SER A 105 14.14 -0.66 -4.57
CA SER A 105 13.59 -1.97 -4.17
C SER A 105 13.89 -3.10 -5.17
N LEU A 106 14.16 -2.79 -6.44
CA LEU A 106 14.44 -3.76 -7.50
C LEU A 106 15.94 -4.10 -7.64
N LYS A 107 16.83 -3.35 -6.99
CA LYS A 107 18.27 -3.69 -6.96
C LYS A 107 18.46 -5.00 -6.19
N ARG A 108 19.12 -5.97 -6.85
CA ARG A 108 19.21 -7.42 -6.49
C ARG A 108 19.63 -7.77 -5.04
N ILE A 109 20.12 -6.83 -4.23
CA ILE A 109 20.67 -7.09 -2.90
C ILE A 109 19.63 -6.82 -1.78
N SER A 110 18.68 -5.91 -2.00
CA SER A 110 17.61 -5.54 -1.04
C SER A 110 16.26 -5.52 -1.77
N ASN A 111 15.64 -6.70 -1.92
CA ASN A 111 14.30 -6.80 -2.47
C ASN A 111 13.29 -6.52 -1.35
N LEU A 112 12.37 -5.57 -1.54
CA LEU A 112 11.29 -5.23 -0.61
C LEU A 112 10.65 -6.47 0.03
N ARG A 113 10.37 -7.50 -0.78
CA ARG A 113 9.82 -8.77 -0.30
C ARG A 113 10.73 -9.47 0.72
N ASN A 114 12.03 -9.54 0.45
CA ASN A 114 13.00 -10.18 1.31
C ASN A 114 13.16 -9.43 2.64
N ASP A 115 13.09 -8.10 2.61
CA ASP A 115 13.20 -7.30 3.82
C ASP A 115 11.95 -7.46 4.70
N ILE A 116 10.76 -7.59 4.11
CA ILE A 116 9.54 -7.97 4.85
C ILE A 116 9.70 -9.35 5.49
N LEU A 117 10.20 -10.35 4.75
CA LEU A 117 10.37 -11.72 5.26
C LEU A 117 11.38 -11.83 6.42
N LYS A 118 12.31 -10.88 6.54
CA LYS A 118 13.30 -10.82 7.63
C LYS A 118 12.79 -10.12 8.89
N THR A 119 11.63 -9.46 8.83
CA THR A 119 11.06 -8.75 9.97
C THR A 119 10.18 -9.67 10.82
N GLU A 120 10.24 -9.49 12.14
CA GLU A 120 9.25 -10.09 13.04
C GLU A 120 7.86 -9.47 12.80
N PRO A 121 6.77 -10.22 13.00
CA PRO A 121 6.73 -11.63 13.42
C PRO A 121 6.80 -12.66 12.25
N ILE A 122 7.13 -12.23 11.02
CA ILE A 122 7.09 -13.10 9.82
C ILE A 122 8.24 -14.09 9.77
N VAL A 123 9.45 -13.68 10.13
CA VAL A 123 10.67 -14.49 9.97
C VAL A 123 10.53 -15.89 10.59
N ASN A 124 9.79 -16.00 11.70
CA ASN A 124 9.52 -17.25 12.41
C ASN A 124 8.37 -18.11 11.83
N ARG A 125 7.80 -17.72 10.69
CA ARG A 125 6.62 -18.35 10.05
C ARG A 125 6.91 -18.92 8.67
N LEU A 126 8.17 -18.95 8.28
CA LEU A 126 8.65 -19.38 6.97
C LEU A 126 9.39 -20.71 7.10
N ASN A 127 9.33 -21.54 6.06
CA ASN A 127 10.13 -22.77 6.04
C ASN A 127 11.63 -22.38 5.91
N PRO A 128 12.50 -22.79 6.86
CA PRO A 128 13.87 -22.29 6.99
C PRO A 128 14.86 -22.75 5.89
N SER A 129 14.38 -23.37 4.83
CA SER A 129 15.26 -23.86 3.75
C SER A 129 15.88 -22.67 3.01
N TRP A 130 17.19 -22.49 3.08
CA TRP A 130 17.97 -21.41 2.43
C TRP A 130 17.65 -21.20 0.93
N ALA A 131 17.24 -22.25 0.21
CA ALA A 131 16.76 -22.18 -1.19
C ALA A 131 15.46 -21.36 -1.38
N PHE A 132 14.78 -21.00 -0.29
CA PHE A 132 13.56 -20.20 -0.23
C PHE A 132 13.78 -18.71 -0.50
N TRP A 133 14.94 -18.17 -0.11
CA TRP A 133 15.27 -16.75 -0.31
C TRP A 133 15.48 -16.38 -1.79
N TRP A 134 15.71 -17.39 -2.64
CA TRP A 134 15.90 -17.23 -4.09
C TRP A 134 14.68 -17.67 -4.90
N ASN A 135 13.75 -18.42 -4.31
CA ASN A 135 12.62 -18.99 -5.05
C ASN A 135 11.39 -18.07 -4.97
N ARG A 136 10.83 -17.69 -6.12
CA ARG A 136 9.62 -16.83 -6.21
C ARG A 136 8.39 -17.44 -5.51
N ASN A 137 8.41 -18.76 -5.27
CA ASN A 137 7.34 -19.54 -4.66
C ASN A 137 7.49 -19.67 -3.14
N LEU A 138 7.05 -18.64 -2.41
CA LEU A 138 6.97 -18.67 -0.95
C LEU A 138 5.99 -19.78 -0.51
N LYS A 139 6.48 -20.72 0.28
CA LYS A 139 5.66 -21.75 0.93
C LYS A 139 5.65 -21.52 2.44
N LEU A 140 4.47 -21.19 2.96
CA LEU A 140 4.25 -21.16 4.40
C LEU A 140 4.40 -22.56 4.99
N ASP A 141 4.97 -22.65 6.19
CA ASP A 141 4.98 -23.88 6.97
C ASP A 141 3.57 -24.19 7.54
N SER A 142 3.44 -25.24 8.33
CA SER A 142 2.14 -25.60 8.93
C SER A 142 1.59 -24.51 9.86
N THR A 143 2.47 -23.80 10.56
CA THR A 143 2.12 -22.70 11.47
C THR A 143 1.64 -21.47 10.71
N GLY A 144 2.39 -21.05 9.69
CA GLY A 144 2.06 -19.94 8.80
C GLY A 144 0.76 -20.17 8.04
N LYS A 145 0.48 -21.41 7.58
CA LYS A 145 -0.81 -21.76 6.98
C LYS A 145 -1.99 -21.62 7.95
N LYS A 146 -1.85 -22.16 9.17
CA LYS A 146 -2.88 -22.02 10.23
C LYS A 146 -3.14 -20.54 10.54
N GLN A 147 -2.07 -19.77 10.61
CA GLN A 147 -2.14 -18.34 10.87
C GLN A 147 -2.81 -17.57 9.74
N ALA A 148 -2.40 -17.78 8.48
CA ALA A 148 -3.03 -17.15 7.32
C ALA A 148 -4.53 -17.48 7.23
N ASN A 149 -4.92 -18.73 7.51
CA ASN A 149 -6.33 -19.13 7.54
C ASN A 149 -7.11 -18.40 8.64
N SER A 150 -6.52 -18.28 9.83
CA SER A 150 -7.17 -17.58 10.94
C SER A 150 -7.31 -16.08 10.67
N ILE A 151 -6.29 -15.46 10.07
CA ILE A 151 -6.36 -14.05 9.64
C ILE A 151 -7.47 -13.87 8.62
N ARG A 152 -7.53 -14.73 7.59
CA ARG A 152 -8.58 -14.68 6.57
C ARG A 152 -9.98 -14.81 7.18
N GLN A 153 -10.16 -15.69 8.15
CA GLN A 153 -11.43 -15.83 8.88
C GLN A 153 -11.79 -14.55 9.65
N ILE A 154 -10.81 -13.91 10.31
CA ILE A 154 -11.04 -12.65 11.03
C ILE A 154 -11.44 -11.55 10.06
N LEU A 155 -10.70 -11.37 8.96
CA LEU A 155 -10.98 -10.32 7.98
C LEU A 155 -12.36 -10.49 7.32
N ASN A 156 -12.72 -11.71 6.89
CA ASN A 156 -14.03 -11.98 6.28
C ASN A 156 -15.18 -11.82 7.27
N THR A 157 -14.96 -12.18 8.54
CA THR A 157 -15.97 -11.98 9.59
C THR A 157 -16.21 -10.48 9.78
N ILE A 158 -15.14 -9.70 9.91
CA ILE A 158 -15.22 -8.25 10.11
C ILE A 158 -15.83 -7.57 8.89
N GLU A 159 -15.50 -7.98 7.66
CA GLU A 159 -16.13 -7.49 6.43
C GLU A 159 -17.66 -7.59 6.51
N SER A 160 -18.18 -8.79 6.80
CA SER A 160 -19.63 -9.02 6.89
C SER A 160 -20.30 -8.21 8.01
N GLU A 161 -19.60 -7.99 9.11
CA GLU A 161 -20.11 -7.23 10.25
C GLU A 161 -20.09 -5.72 9.99
N ILE A 162 -19.02 -5.19 9.37
CA ILE A 162 -18.84 -3.75 9.14
C ILE A 162 -19.85 -3.23 8.14
N GLN A 163 -20.17 -3.98 7.07
CA GLN A 163 -21.18 -3.56 6.10
C GLN A 163 -22.54 -3.26 6.75
N HIS A 164 -22.92 -4.01 7.79
CA HIS A 164 -24.13 -3.76 8.56
C HIS A 164 -23.93 -2.69 9.66
N LEU A 165 -22.80 -2.73 10.36
CA LEU A 165 -22.55 -1.86 11.53
C LEU A 165 -22.27 -0.41 11.16
N ALA A 166 -21.67 -0.13 9.99
CA ALA A 166 -21.32 1.23 9.58
C ALA A 166 -22.55 2.18 9.55
N SER A 167 -23.73 1.64 9.25
CA SER A 167 -25.00 2.40 9.19
C SER A 167 -25.82 2.33 10.48
N THR A 168 -25.59 1.35 11.34
CA THR A 168 -26.45 1.06 12.51
C THR A 168 -25.79 1.33 13.86
N ASP A 169 -24.50 1.03 14.00
CA ASP A 169 -23.75 1.13 15.25
C ASP A 169 -22.27 1.43 14.93
N LYS A 170 -22.02 2.73 14.71
CA LYS A 170 -20.74 3.28 14.29
C LYS A 170 -19.61 3.02 15.30
N GLU A 171 -19.89 3.12 16.60
CA GLU A 171 -18.88 2.90 17.64
C GLU A 171 -18.40 1.46 17.66
N LYS A 172 -19.33 0.50 17.50
CA LYS A 172 -18.99 -0.92 17.44
C LYS A 172 -18.23 -1.28 16.17
N ALA A 173 -18.59 -0.68 15.02
CA ALA A 173 -17.82 -0.81 13.78
C ALA A 173 -16.37 -0.35 13.98
N LEU A 174 -16.20 0.81 14.61
CA LEU A 174 -14.87 1.37 14.87
C LEU A 174 -14.06 0.52 15.85
N SER A 175 -14.68 0.01 16.92
CA SER A 175 -14.02 -0.88 17.88
C SER A 175 -13.46 -2.13 17.19
N LYS A 176 -14.22 -2.71 16.25
CA LYS A 176 -13.75 -3.84 15.44
C LYS A 176 -12.57 -3.46 14.55
N LEU A 177 -12.61 -2.30 13.89
CA LEU A 177 -11.50 -1.81 13.08
C LEU A 177 -10.24 -1.55 13.91
N LYS A 178 -10.38 -0.88 15.06
CA LYS A 178 -9.27 -0.64 15.99
C LYS A 178 -8.58 -1.95 16.40
N SER A 179 -9.36 -3.03 16.55
CA SER A 179 -8.80 -4.35 16.88
C SER A 179 -7.91 -4.97 15.78
N LEU A 180 -7.98 -4.47 14.55
CA LEU A 180 -7.12 -4.90 13.44
C LEU A 180 -5.82 -4.09 13.33
N GLY A 181 -5.72 -2.94 14.02
CA GLY A 181 -4.72 -1.93 13.70
C GLY A 181 -4.82 -1.52 12.23
N ASN A 182 -3.71 -1.21 11.58
CA ASN A 182 -3.73 -0.80 10.17
C ASN A 182 -4.10 -1.94 9.19
N ASN A 183 -4.25 -3.20 9.67
CA ASN A 183 -4.67 -4.31 8.81
C ASN A 183 -6.12 -4.24 8.37
N PHE A 184 -6.91 -3.26 8.83
CA PHE A 184 -8.22 -2.99 8.25
C PHE A 184 -8.14 -2.71 6.74
N LEU A 185 -6.99 -2.23 6.24
CA LEU A 185 -6.73 -2.04 4.81
C LEU A 185 -6.85 -3.32 3.97
N LEU A 186 -6.80 -4.49 4.61
CA LEU A 186 -6.87 -5.80 3.97
C LEU A 186 -8.26 -6.44 4.04
N ILE A 187 -9.25 -5.75 4.63
CA ILE A 187 -10.63 -6.20 4.60
C ILE A 187 -11.07 -6.26 3.12
N PRO A 188 -11.60 -7.40 2.62
CA PRO A 188 -12.05 -7.48 1.24
C PRO A 188 -13.13 -6.42 0.96
N GLY A 189 -13.05 -5.82 -0.22
CA GLY A 189 -13.97 -4.74 -0.61
C GLY A 189 -13.75 -3.40 0.09
N PHE A 190 -12.79 -3.27 1.03
CA PHE A 190 -12.47 -1.99 1.67
C PHE A 190 -12.07 -0.94 0.62
N ASP A 191 -12.89 0.10 0.48
CA ASP A 191 -12.79 1.14 -0.52
C ASP A 191 -12.56 2.53 0.10
N GLN A 192 -12.45 3.55 -0.75
CA GLN A 192 -12.30 4.94 -0.30
C GLN A 192 -13.53 5.43 0.48
N ASN A 193 -14.73 5.04 0.09
CA ASN A 193 -15.97 5.47 0.76
C ASN A 193 -15.98 5.00 2.21
N MET A 194 -15.64 3.73 2.43
CA MET A 194 -15.45 3.18 3.76
C MET A 194 -14.39 3.95 4.54
N LEU A 195 -13.28 4.30 3.89
CA LEU A 195 -12.22 5.06 4.54
C LEU A 195 -12.66 6.47 4.94
N GLU A 196 -13.38 7.21 4.09
CA GLU A 196 -13.93 8.53 4.40
C GLU A 196 -14.94 8.49 5.55
N ASP A 197 -15.81 7.46 5.56
CA ASP A 197 -16.73 7.19 6.65
C ASP A 197 -15.94 6.97 7.95
N PHE A 198 -14.88 6.16 7.90
CA PHE A 198 -14.04 5.90 9.07
C PHE A 198 -13.20 7.11 9.49
N GLU A 199 -12.69 7.92 8.58
CA GLU A 199 -11.98 9.15 8.90
C GLU A 199 -12.86 10.11 9.69
N THR A 200 -14.12 10.24 9.29
CA THR A 200 -15.11 11.05 10.00
C THR A 200 -15.30 10.50 11.41
N LEU A 201 -15.43 9.17 11.56
CA LEU A 201 -15.55 8.51 12.85
C LEU A 201 -14.29 8.65 13.73
N PHE A 202 -13.09 8.54 13.15
CA PHE A 202 -11.84 8.74 13.87
C PHE A 202 -11.72 10.19 14.35
N LYS A 203 -12.07 11.18 13.53
CA LYS A 203 -12.07 12.61 13.89
C LYS A 203 -13.11 12.95 14.95
N GLU A 204 -14.30 12.35 14.90
CA GLU A 204 -15.37 12.58 15.87
C GLU A 204 -14.97 12.14 17.29
N ILE A 205 -14.18 11.08 17.39
CA ILE A 205 -13.69 10.55 18.68
C ILE A 205 -12.42 11.26 19.14
N ASP A 206 -11.55 11.70 18.23
CA ASP A 206 -10.37 12.50 18.57
C ASP A 206 -10.72 13.93 19.03
N LYS A 207 -11.97 14.41 18.84
CA LYS A 207 -12.44 15.72 19.35
C LYS A 207 -12.44 15.82 20.88
N ASP A 208 -12.44 14.70 21.62
CA ASP A 208 -12.24 14.70 23.07
C ASP A 208 -10.76 14.90 23.47
N SER A 209 -9.83 14.84 22.51
CA SER A 209 -8.44 15.25 22.68
C SER A 209 -8.22 16.63 22.06
N ALA A 210 -8.31 17.66 22.90
CA ALA A 210 -8.22 19.06 22.50
C ALA A 210 -6.94 19.41 21.71
N ARG A 211 -7.08 19.58 20.39
CA ARG A 211 -6.72 20.78 19.61
C ARG A 211 -6.78 20.47 18.11
N SER A 212 -7.52 21.33 17.42
CA SER A 212 -7.61 21.45 15.97
C SER A 212 -6.22 21.47 15.31
N ASP A 213 -5.87 20.38 14.64
CA ASP A 213 -4.93 20.37 13.52
C ASP A 213 -5.68 19.78 12.32
N GLY A 214 -6.09 20.64 11.38
CA GLY A 214 -6.94 20.31 10.23
C GLY A 214 -6.27 19.44 9.16
N TYR A 215 -5.84 18.23 9.52
CA TYR A 215 -5.36 17.24 8.57
C TYR A 215 -6.22 16.00 8.65
N GLY A 216 -7.13 15.88 7.68
CA GLY A 216 -7.74 14.60 7.37
C GLY A 216 -6.65 13.57 7.12
N ILE A 217 -6.89 12.35 7.60
CA ILE A 217 -6.06 11.20 7.28
C ILE A 217 -6.06 11.17 5.74
N GLY A 218 -4.96 11.49 5.06
CA GLY A 218 -4.97 11.57 3.58
C GLY A 218 -5.20 10.21 2.89
N CYS A 219 -5.55 9.17 3.63
CA CYS A 219 -5.60 7.80 3.14
C CYS A 219 -6.78 7.55 2.20
N SER A 220 -7.93 8.23 2.35
CA SER A 220 -9.07 8.17 1.42
C SER A 220 -8.63 8.34 -0.04
N TYR A 221 -7.73 9.28 -0.30
CA TYR A 221 -7.23 9.60 -1.64
C TYR A 221 -6.28 8.56 -2.28
N TRP A 222 -5.89 7.51 -1.55
CA TRP A 222 -5.06 6.41 -2.07
C TRP A 222 -5.87 5.22 -2.58
N ILE A 223 -7.10 4.99 -2.11
CA ILE A 223 -7.85 3.77 -2.48
C ILE A 223 -8.71 4.09 -3.71
N GLY A 224 -8.28 3.62 -4.88
CA GLY A 224 -8.77 4.10 -6.17
C GLY A 224 -10.28 3.99 -6.44
N CYS A 225 -10.78 4.99 -7.18
CA CYS A 225 -11.89 4.94 -8.13
C CYS A 225 -11.57 5.92 -9.29
N ASP A 226 -11.97 5.59 -10.52
CA ASP A 226 -11.75 6.28 -11.81
C ASP A 226 -12.23 7.75 -11.91
N THR A 227 -12.54 8.40 -10.80
CA THR A 227 -12.70 9.85 -10.74
C THR A 227 -11.31 10.45 -10.56
N GLY A 228 -10.86 11.28 -11.51
CA GLY A 228 -9.48 11.77 -11.70
C GLY A 228 -8.78 12.52 -10.54
N ASN A 229 -9.27 12.35 -9.30
CA ASN A 229 -8.73 12.86 -8.05
C ASN A 229 -8.18 11.74 -7.13
N THR A 230 -8.23 10.45 -7.49
CA THR A 230 -7.63 9.33 -6.72
C THR A 230 -6.27 8.90 -7.28
N LEU A 231 -5.38 8.33 -6.45
CA LEU A 231 -4.10 7.83 -6.98
C LEU A 231 -4.43 6.59 -7.79
N ASP A 232 -4.58 6.78 -9.10
CA ASP A 232 -4.74 5.66 -10.01
C ASP A 232 -3.43 4.89 -10.02
N PHE A 233 -3.44 3.72 -9.38
CA PHE A 233 -2.29 2.86 -9.36
C PHE A 233 -1.96 2.28 -10.75
N SER A 234 -2.81 2.51 -11.77
CA SER A 234 -2.47 2.27 -13.17
C SER A 234 -1.26 3.11 -13.63
N ASP A 235 -1.07 4.33 -13.09
CA ASP A 235 0.11 5.17 -13.36
C ASP A 235 1.42 4.52 -12.87
N PHE A 236 1.34 3.57 -11.94
CA PHE A 236 2.47 2.76 -11.48
C PHE A 236 2.60 1.42 -12.20
N ALA A 237 1.61 1.02 -13.02
CA ALA A 237 1.63 -0.25 -13.75
C ALA A 237 2.75 -0.29 -14.80
N ASP A 238 3.11 0.86 -15.38
CA ASP A 238 4.18 0.98 -16.36
C ASP A 238 5.59 0.78 -15.75
N VAL A 239 5.75 0.93 -14.44
CA VAL A 239 7.04 0.78 -13.75
C VAL A 239 7.36 -0.70 -13.44
N GLY A 240 6.37 -1.60 -13.51
CA GLY A 240 6.49 -3.01 -13.15
C GLY A 240 6.68 -4.01 -14.30
N CYS A 241 6.55 -3.59 -15.57
CA CYS A 241 6.61 -4.49 -16.72
C CYS A 241 8.01 -4.56 -17.35
N SER A 242 8.93 -5.27 -16.70
CA SER A 242 10.16 -5.74 -17.35
C SER A 242 10.52 -7.18 -16.93
N SER A 243 9.62 -8.12 -17.21
CA SER A 243 10.00 -9.51 -17.53
C SER A 243 8.81 -10.30 -18.08
N GLY A 244 8.85 -10.66 -19.36
CA GLY A 244 8.06 -11.76 -19.91
C GLY A 244 6.93 -11.38 -20.86
N CYS A 245 7.27 -10.84 -22.04
CA CYS A 245 6.37 -10.88 -23.17
C CYS A 245 6.23 -12.35 -23.63
N SER A 246 5.20 -13.04 -23.16
CA SER A 246 4.68 -14.24 -23.83
C SER A 246 3.27 -13.91 -24.31
N SER A 247 3.23 -13.57 -25.59
CA SER A 247 2.11 -13.19 -26.43
C SER A 247 0.92 -14.14 -26.36
N GLY A 248 -0.25 -13.58 -26.09
CA GLY A 248 -1.56 -14.12 -26.45
C GLY A 248 -2.49 -12.93 -26.71
N CYS A 249 -3.26 -12.99 -27.81
CA CYS A 249 -4.07 -11.93 -28.44
C CYS A 249 -3.24 -11.11 -29.46
N GLY A 250 -3.40 -11.22 -30.78
CA GLY A 250 -4.57 -11.59 -31.57
C GLY A 250 -5.32 -10.32 -31.97
N GLY A 251 -4.98 -9.74 -33.14
CA GLY A 251 -5.67 -8.57 -33.70
C GLY A 251 -4.73 -7.70 -34.51
N GLY A 252 -4.87 -7.75 -35.84
CA GLY A 252 -3.93 -7.15 -36.79
C GLY A 252 -3.89 -5.63 -36.81
N CYS A 253 -2.69 -5.10 -37.00
CA CYS A 253 -2.43 -3.81 -37.62
C CYS A 253 -1.30 -4.02 -38.63
N SER A 254 -1.70 -4.19 -39.88
CA SER A 254 -0.86 -4.18 -41.07
C SER A 254 -0.41 -2.75 -41.39
N GLY A 255 0.89 -2.55 -41.61
CA GLY A 255 1.38 -1.45 -42.44
C GLY A 255 2.46 -0.56 -41.81
N CYS A 256 3.70 -1.03 -41.78
CA CYS A 256 4.90 -0.17 -41.83
C CYS A 256 5.96 -0.89 -42.66
N SER A 257 5.92 -0.64 -43.97
CA SER A 257 6.99 -0.96 -44.91
C SER A 257 7.74 0.34 -45.19
N GLY A 258 9.06 0.36 -44.99
CA GLY A 258 9.88 1.52 -45.40
C GLY A 258 11.25 1.59 -44.74
N CYS A 259 12.13 0.67 -45.09
CA CYS A 259 13.58 0.82 -44.95
C CYS A 259 14.14 1.73 -46.07
N GLY A 260 15.24 2.44 -45.77
CA GLY A 260 16.19 2.97 -46.76
C GLY A 260 16.32 4.51 -46.70
N GLY A 261 17.49 5.12 -46.55
CA GLY A 261 18.85 4.59 -46.53
C GLY A 261 19.85 5.72 -46.27
N CYS A 262 21.09 5.33 -46.00
CA CYS A 262 22.24 6.21 -45.86
C CYS A 262 22.61 6.86 -47.22
N SER A 263 22.91 8.15 -47.20
CA SER A 263 23.92 8.89 -48.00
C SER A 263 23.98 10.32 -47.48
#